data_AF-A0A3D0NUF2-F1
#
_entry.id   AF-A0A3D0NUF2-F1
#
_cell.length_a   1.000
_cell.length_b   1.000
_cell.length_c   1.000
_cell.angle_alpha   90.00
_cell.angle_beta   90.00
_cell.angle_gamma   90.00
#
_symmetry.space_group_name_H-M   'P 1'
#
loop_
_entity.id
_entity.type
_entity.pdbx_description
1 polymer ?
#
loop_
_entity_poly.entity_id
_entity_poly.type
_entity_poly.pdbx_seq_one_letter_code
_entity_poly.pdbx_strand_id
1 'polypeptide(L)' 'MNIILLGAPGAGKGTQAEVICDKLQIPTISTGNIIREALKTGTEMGLKAKSFMEA' A
#
# COMPACT_ATOMS: atom_id res chain seq x y z
N MET A 1 -7.54 14.60 -7.16
CA MET A 1 -7.37 14.90 -5.73
C MET A 1 -6.54 13.78 -5.13
N ASN A 2 -5.48 14.10 -4.38
CA ASN A 2 -4.56 13.10 -3.84
C ASN A 2 -4.56 13.17 -2.32
N ILE A 3 -4.82 12.04 -1.65
CA ILE A 3 -4.95 11.96 -0.18
C ILE A 3 -3.89 11.00 0.35
N ILE A 4 -3.14 11.43 1.36
CA ILE A 4 -2.18 10.59 2.09
C ILE A 4 -2.74 10.34 3.49
N LEU A 5 -2.84 9.06 3.87
CA LEU A 5 -3.35 8.67 5.19
C LEU A 5 -2.20 8.18 6.08
N LEU A 6 -1.92 8.94 7.14
CA LEU A 6 -0.86 8.65 8.11
C LEU A 6 -1.45 8.17 9.45
N GLY A 7 -0.67 7.39 10.20
CA GLY A 7 -1.09 6.84 11.49
C GLY A 7 -0.33 5.58 11.89
N ALA A 8 -0.33 5.26 13.18
CA ALA A 8 0.38 4.12 13.74
C ALA A 8 -0.11 2.76 13.17
N PRO A 9 0.69 1.67 13.28
CA PRO A 9 0.20 0.32 13.07
C PRO A 9 -1.05 0.04 13.91
N GLY A 10 -2.06 -0.61 13.34
CA GLY A 10 -3.34 -0.87 14.03
C GLY A 10 -4.32 0.32 14.13
N ALA A 11 -3.94 1.53 13.72
CA ALA A 11 -4.80 2.72 13.83
C ALA A 11 -6.01 2.77 12.86
N GLY A 12 -6.36 1.67 12.17
CA GLY A 12 -7.53 1.62 11.30
C GLY A 12 -7.41 2.35 9.95
N LYS A 13 -6.19 2.69 9.50
CA LYS A 13 -5.96 3.41 8.24
C LYS A 13 -6.60 2.75 7.02
N GLY A 14 -6.43 1.43 6.87
CA GLY A 14 -6.99 0.70 5.72
C GLY A 14 -8.53 0.83 5.66
N THR A 15 -9.18 0.62 6.80
CA THR A 15 -10.64 0.77 6.94
C THR A 15 -11.11 2.17 6.58
N GLN A 16 -10.43 3.21 7.05
CA GLN A 16 -10.80 4.59 6.71
C GLN A 16 -10.51 4.92 5.24
N ALA A 17 -9.42 4.40 4.68
CA ALA A 17 -9.09 4.58 3.27
C ALA A 17 -10.17 3.99 2.36
N GLU A 18 -10.71 2.81 2.66
CA GLU A 18 -11.81 2.19 1.92
C GLU A 18 -13.06 3.07 1.92
N VAL A 19 -13.48 3.57 3.09
CA VAL A 19 -14.64 4.47 3.22
C VAL A 19 -14.45 5.77 2.44
N ILE A 20 -13.25 6.36 2.48
CA ILE A 20 -12.94 7.60 1.75
C ILE A 20 -12.93 7.35 0.24
N CYS A 21 -12.31 6.25 -0.21
CA CYS A 21 -12.21 5.90 -1.62
C CYS A 21 -13.58 5.63 -2.24
N ASP A 22 -14.46 4.92 -1.54
CA ASP A 22 -15.83 4.68 -1.96
C ASP A 22 -16.63 5.99 -2.05
N LYS A 23 -16.57 6.85 -1.04
CA LYS A 23 -17.30 8.14 -1.05
C LYS A 23 -16.82 9.10 -2.15
N LEU A 24 -15.53 9.12 -2.41
CA LEU A 24 -14.92 10.07 -3.36
C LEU A 24 -14.73 9.47 -4.76
N GLN A 25 -15.07 8.19 -4.94
CA GLN A 25 -14.89 7.43 -6.18
C GLN A 25 -13.44 7.53 -6.71
N ILE A 26 -12.48 7.35 -5.79
CA ILE A 26 -11.04 7.36 -6.10
C ILE A 26 -10.42 5.98 -5.79
N PRO A 27 -9.37 5.56 -6.53
CA PRO A 27 -8.72 4.28 -6.28
C PRO A 27 -7.93 4.29 -4.97
N THR A 28 -7.93 3.16 -4.27
CA THR A 28 -7.07 2.95 -3.11
C THR A 28 -5.66 2.54 -3.55
N ILE A 29 -4.64 3.26 -3.07
CA ILE A 29 -3.23 2.94 -3.30
C ILE A 29 -2.62 2.50 -1.97
N SER A 30 -2.10 1.27 -1.91
CA SER A 30 -1.45 0.70 -0.72
C SER A 30 -0.04 0.26 -1.07
N THR A 31 0.96 0.96 -0.51
CA THR A 31 2.39 0.62 -0.69
C THR A 31 2.68 -0.83 -0.32
N GLY A 32 2.03 -1.33 0.74
CA GLY A 32 2.18 -2.72 1.18
C GLY A 32 1.63 -3.74 0.18
N ASN A 33 0.55 -3.41 -0.54
CA ASN A 33 0.02 -4.28 -1.61
C ASN A 33 0.94 -4.22 -2.84
N ILE A 34 1.34 -3.01 -3.26
CA ILE A 34 2.22 -2.79 -4.42
C ILE A 34 3.54 -3.54 -4.26
N ILE A 35 4.19 -3.44 -3.10
CA ILE A 35 5.46 -4.13 -2.84
C ILE A 35 5.25 -5.65 -2.83
N ARG A 36 4.20 -6.16 -2.17
CA ARG A 36 3.90 -7.60 -2.16
C ARG A 36 3.61 -8.17 -3.55
N GLU A 37 2.90 -7.41 -4.38
CA GLU A 37 2.64 -7.79 -5.76
C GLU A 37 3.92 -7.80 -6.59
N ALA A 38 4.73 -6.75 -6.52
CA ALA A 38 6.02 -6.66 -7.21
C ALA A 38 6.96 -7.81 -6.85
N LEU A 39 6.99 -8.22 -5.57
CA LEU A 39 7.72 -9.39 -5.09
C LEU A 39 7.17 -10.69 -5.70
N LYS A 40 5.84 -10.86 -5.68
CA LYS A 40 5.17 -12.06 -6.19
C LYS A 40 5.37 -12.23 -7.70
N THR A 41 5.35 -11.14 -8.47
CA THR A 41 5.54 -11.17 -9.93
C THR A 41 7.00 -11.10 -10.34
N GLY A 42 7.94 -11.00 -9.39
CA GLY A 42 9.38 -11.02 -9.65
C GLY A 42 9.88 -9.83 -10.47
N THR A 43 9.26 -8.65 -10.31
CA THR A 43 9.75 -7.45 -11.02
C THR A 43 11.14 -7.07 -10.52
N GLU A 44 11.92 -6.35 -11.33
CA GLU A 44 13.24 -5.84 -10.93
C GLU A 44 13.16 -5.05 -9.62
N MET A 45 12.13 -4.20 -9.48
CA MET A 45 11.87 -3.44 -8.27
C MET A 45 11.44 -4.32 -7.09
N GLY A 46 10.64 -5.35 -7.34
CA GLY A 46 10.26 -6.34 -6.31
C GLY A 46 11.49 -7.06 -5.76
N LEU A 47 12.37 -7.56 -6.63
CA LEU A 47 13.61 -8.23 -6.22
C LEU A 47 14.54 -7.30 -5.41
N LYS A 48 14.66 -6.02 -5.81
CA LYS A 48 15.37 -5.00 -5.01
C LYS A 48 14.71 -4.74 -3.67
N ALA A 49 13.38 -4.70 -3.60
CA ALA A 49 12.67 -4.51 -2.33
C ALA A 49 12.85 -5.69 -1.37
N LYS A 50 12.99 -6.92 -1.91
CA LYS A 50 13.17 -8.15 -1.13
C LYS A 50 14.38 -8.07 -0.19
N SER A 51 15.51 -7.52 -0.65
CA SER A 51 16.73 -7.42 0.15
C SER A 51 16.58 -6.54 1.39
N PHE A 52 15.60 -5.64 1.43
CA PHE A 52 15.32 -4.80 2.59
C PHE A 52 14.30 -5.40 3.58
N MET A 53 13.54 -6.42 3.16
CA MET A 53 12.51 -7.06 3.98
C MET A 53 13.01 -8.31 4.71
N GLU A 54 14.07 -8.95 4.19
CA GLU A 54 14.68 -10.14 4.77
C GLU A 54 15.85 -9.83 5.72
N ALA A 55 16.14 -8.54 5.94
CA ALA A 55 17.15 -8.03 6.90
C ALA A 55 16.52 -7.73 8.26
#